data_AF-A0A0G1HKN7-F1
#
_entry.id   AF-A0A0G1HKN7-F1
#
_cell.length_a   1.000
_cell.length_b   1.000
_cell.length_c   1.000
_cell.angle_alpha   90.00
_cell.angle_beta   90.00
_cell.angle_gamma   90.00
#
_symmetry.space_group_name_H-M   'P 1'
#
loop_
_entity.id
_entity.type
_entity.pdbx_description
1 polymer ?
#
loop_
_entity_poly.entity_id
_entity_poly.type
_entity_poly.pdbx_seq_one_letter_code
_entity_poly.pdbx_strand_id
1 'polypeptide(L)' 'MTNLELVLNMLAEASTTEISKKKTPKGLESNKQVARMGGTAAKKARIEIEKQTGESVIISKNAKSLMTKEKKSLPNKDNK' A
#
# COMPACT_ATOMS: atom_id res chain seq x y z
N MET A 1 4.65 6.86 1.15
CA MET A 1 3.27 6.44 0.85
C MET A 1 2.44 7.68 0.53
N THR A 2 1.65 7.66 -0.54
CA THR A 2 0.68 8.70 -0.91
C THR A 2 -0.70 8.37 -0.35
N ASN A 3 -1.61 9.34 -0.33
CA ASN A 3 -3.01 9.11 0.09
C ASN A 3 -3.69 8.06 -0.78
N LEU A 4 -3.43 8.09 -2.09
CA LEU A 4 -4.05 7.15 -3.02
C LEU A 4 -3.49 5.74 -2.86
N GLU A 5 -2.18 5.58 -2.61
CA GLU A 5 -1.61 4.28 -2.24
C GLU A 5 -2.24 3.72 -0.95
N LEU A 6 -2.47 4.59 0.05
CA LEU A 6 -3.11 4.19 1.30
C LEU A 6 -4.55 3.71 1.07
N VAL A 7 -5.33 4.45 0.28
CA VAL A 7 -6.71 4.05 -0.08
C VAL A 7 -6.74 2.74 -0.87
N LEU A 8 -5.79 2.54 -1.80
CA LEU A 8 -5.68 1.29 -2.55
C LEU A 8 -5.32 0.10 -1.65
N ASN A 9 -4.47 0.31 -0.64
CA ASN A 9 -4.18 -0.71 0.37
C ASN A 9 -5.43 -1.06 1.20
N MET A 10 -6.17 -0.04 1.66
CA MET A 10 -7.44 -0.26 2.36
C MET A 10 -8.47 -0.99 1.49
N LEU A 11 -8.53 -0.66 0.20
CA LEU A 11 -9.40 -1.36 -0.76
C LEU A 11 -9.01 -2.85 -0.89
N ALA A 12 -7.71 -3.16 -0.95
CA ALA A 12 -7.24 -4.53 -1.02
C ALA A 12 -7.62 -5.32 0.25
N GLU A 13 -7.44 -4.72 1.43
CA GLU A 13 -7.76 -5.31 2.73
C GLU A 13 -9.26 -5.53 2.89
N ALA A 14 -10.07 -4.50 2.65
CA ALA A 14 -11.52 -4.57 2.72
C ALA A 14 -12.07 -5.63 1.74
N SER A 15 -11.59 -5.62 0.49
CA SER A 15 -12.01 -6.60 -0.52
C SER A 15 -11.63 -8.03 -0.11
N THR A 16 -10.40 -8.25 0.37
CA THR A 16 -9.96 -9.57 0.86
C THR A 16 -10.83 -10.04 2.01
N THR A 17 -11.13 -9.14 2.95
CA THR A 17 -11.96 -9.42 4.14
C THR A 17 -13.38 -9.81 3.76
N GLU A 18 -14.02 -9.03 2.89
CA GLU A 18 -15.39 -9.32 2.46
C GLU A 18 -15.47 -10.62 1.66
N ILE A 19 -14.50 -10.89 0.79
CA ILE A 19 -14.41 -12.17 0.07
C ILE A 19 -14.20 -13.34 1.05
N SER A 20 -13.33 -13.16 2.05
CA SER A 20 -13.05 -14.17 3.07
C SER A 20 -14.30 -14.53 3.87
N LYS A 21 -15.07 -13.52 4.32
CA LYS A 21 -16.34 -13.73 5.02
C LYS A 21 -17.35 -14.53 4.19
N LYS A 22 -17.40 -14.32 2.87
CA LYS A 22 -18.33 -15.02 1.98
C LYS A 22 -17.87 -16.42 1.59
N LYS A 23 -16.58 -16.62 1.37
CA LYS A 23 -16.02 -17.90 0.89
C LYS A 23 -15.57 -18.83 2.00
N THR A 24 -15.36 -18.31 3.21
CA THR A 24 -14.87 -19.05 4.38
C THR A 24 -13.69 -19.97 4.03
N PRO A 25 -12.60 -19.43 3.46
CA PRO A 25 -11.48 -20.22 2.96
C PRO A 25 -10.83 -21.03 4.10
N LYS A 26 -10.44 -22.28 3.81
CA LYS A 26 -9.75 -23.15 4.77
C LYS A 26 -8.33 -23.46 4.32
N GLY A 27 -7.40 -23.42 5.27
CA GLY A 27 -5.98 -23.69 5.02
C GLY A 27 -5.29 -22.62 4.19
N LEU A 28 -3.99 -22.80 4.00
CA LEU A 28 -3.12 -21.78 3.40
C LEU A 28 -3.47 -21.49 1.94
N GLU A 29 -3.69 -22.52 1.12
CA GLU A 29 -3.90 -22.34 -0.33
C GLU A 29 -5.20 -21.60 -0.65
N SER A 30 -6.29 -21.89 0.05
CA SER A 30 -7.55 -21.18 -0.13
C SER A 30 -7.43 -19.71 0.30
N ASN A 31 -6.75 -19.45 1.42
CA ASN A 31 -6.49 -18.08 1.90
C ASN A 31 -5.60 -17.29 0.93
N LYS A 32 -4.58 -17.91 0.32
CA LYS A 32 -3.78 -17.29 -0.75
C LYS A 32 -4.64 -16.88 -1.94
N GLN A 33 -5.61 -17.70 -2.35
CA GLN A 33 -6.52 -17.35 -3.44
C GLN A 33 -7.40 -16.15 -3.08
N VAL A 34 -7.95 -16.11 -1.87
CA VAL A 34 -8.76 -14.98 -1.39
C VAL A 34 -7.95 -13.68 -1.31
N ALA A 35 -6.72 -13.74 -0.80
CA ALA A 35 -5.81 -12.59 -0.78
C ALA A 35 -5.49 -12.08 -2.20
N ARG A 36 -5.27 -12.98 -3.16
CA ARG A 36 -5.07 -12.60 -4.57
C ARG A 36 -6.31 -11.95 -5.17
N MET A 37 -7.51 -12.43 -4.83
CA MET A 37 -8.76 -11.83 -5.30
C MET A 37 -8.93 -10.39 -4.79
N GLY A 38 -8.75 -10.15 -3.48
CA GLY A 38 -8.85 -8.81 -2.92
C GLY A 38 -7.76 -7.86 -3.44
N GLY A 39 -6.51 -8.33 -3.55
CA GLY A 39 -5.43 -7.57 -4.18
C GLY A 39 -5.69 -7.25 -5.66
N THR A 40 -6.39 -8.13 -6.38
CA THR A 40 -6.77 -7.90 -7.79
C THR A 40 -7.78 -6.76 -7.92
N ALA A 41 -8.70 -6.60 -6.96
CA ALA A 41 -9.64 -5.46 -6.96
C ALA A 41 -8.89 -4.13 -6.85
N ALA A 42 -7.97 -4.01 -5.89
CA ALA A 42 -7.11 -2.83 -5.75
C ALA A 42 -6.23 -2.61 -6.98
N LYS A 43 -5.66 -3.68 -7.57
CA LYS A 43 -4.88 -3.59 -8.81
C LYS A 43 -5.70 -2.99 -9.96
N LYS A 44 -6.95 -3.42 -10.14
CA LYS A 44 -7.83 -2.88 -11.19
C LYS A 44 -8.10 -1.39 -10.97
N ALA A 45 -8.44 -0.99 -9.74
CA ALA A 45 -8.64 0.41 -9.40
C ALA A 45 -7.38 1.25 -9.68
N ARG A 46 -6.20 0.77 -9.26
CA ARG A 46 -4.93 1.42 -9.53
C ARG A 46 -4.71 1.65 -11.02
N ILE A 47 -4.82 0.58 -11.83
CA ILE A 47 -4.59 0.66 -13.28
C ILE A 47 -5.54 1.66 -13.93
N GLU A 48 -6.82 1.67 -13.53
CA GLU A 48 -7.79 2.61 -14.08
C GLU A 48 -7.43 4.06 -13.72
N ILE A 49 -7.02 4.32 -12.48
CA ILE A 49 -6.59 5.66 -12.06
C ILE A 49 -5.33 6.07 -12.82
N GLU A 50 -4.30 5.22 -12.89
CA GLU A 50 -3.06 5.49 -13.63
C GLU A 50 -3.34 5.78 -15.11
N LYS A 51 -4.32 5.09 -15.71
CA LYS A 51 -4.76 5.33 -17.08
C LYS A 51 -5.44 6.69 -17.26
N GLN A 52 -6.24 7.12 -16.30
CA GLN A 52 -6.95 8.41 -16.36
C GLN A 52 -6.04 9.60 -16.03
N THR A 53 -5.09 9.43 -15.12
CA THR A 53 -4.19 10.51 -14.69
C THR A 53 -2.91 10.59 -15.51
N GLY A 54 -2.50 9.50 -16.16
CA GLY A 54 -1.21 9.41 -16.85
C GLY A 54 0.00 9.31 -15.91
N GLU A 55 -0.23 9.20 -14.60
CA GLU A 55 0.81 9.17 -13.58
C GLU A 55 0.78 7.87 -12.77
N SER A 56 1.96 7.36 -12.39
CA SER A 56 2.07 6.21 -11.48
C SER A 56 1.54 6.59 -10.11
N VAL A 57 0.61 5.79 -9.58
CA VAL A 57 0.10 5.97 -8.22
C VAL A 57 1.13 5.51 -7.19
N ILE A 58 2.00 4.57 -7.58
CA ILE A 58 3.00 3.96 -6.71
C ILE A 58 4.28 4.80 -6.70
N ILE A 59 4.81 5.09 -5.51
CA ILE A 59 6.10 5.77 -5.32
C ILE A 59 7.20 4.79 -4.89
N SER A 60 8.36 4.91 -5.53
CA SER A 60 9.57 4.11 -5.27
C SER A 60 10.29 4.45 -3.94
N LYS A 61 9.60 5.01 -2.95
CA LYS A 61 10.18 5.33 -1.64
C LYS A 61 10.20 4.09 -0.76
N ASN A 62 11.39 3.50 -0.59
CA ASN A 62 11.61 2.41 0.36
C ASN A 62 11.70 2.92 1.81
N ALA A 63 11.39 2.06 2.79
CA ALA A 63 11.38 2.42 4.21
C ALA A 63 12.73 2.98 4.71
N LYS A 64 13.87 2.47 4.22
CA LYS A 64 15.20 2.97 4.57
C LYS A 64 15.42 4.43 4.15
N SER A 65 14.89 4.84 3.00
CA SER A 65 14.99 6.21 2.49
C SER A 65 14.20 7.23 3.31
N LEU A 66 13.13 6.78 3.98
CA LEU A 66 12.32 7.62 4.87
C LEU A 66 13.06 7.83 6.20
N MET A 67 13.69 6.80 6.75
CA MET A 67 14.45 6.87 8.01
C MET A 67 15.69 7.77 7.94
N THR A 68 16.32 7.91 6.76
CA THR A 68 17.52 8.74 6.60
C THR A 68 17.25 10.25 6.54
N LYS A 69 16.00 10.68 6.30
CA LYS A 69 15.66 12.11 6.20
C LYS A 69 15.53 12.82 7.55
N GLU A 70 15.39 12.10 8.66
CA GLU A 70 15.26 12.68 9.99
C GLU A 70 16.59 13.04 10.65
N LYS A 71 17.74 12.70 10.04
CA LYS A 71 19.09 13.06 10.53
C LYS A 71 19.65 14.37 9.95
N LYS A 72 18.82 15.29 9.44
CA LYS A 72 19.31 16.62 9.06
C LYS A 72 19.10 17.63 10.20
N SER A 73 20.22 17.88 10.88
CA SER A 73 20.59 19.02 11.74
C SER A 73 19.73 19.28 12.99
N LEU A 74 20.17 18.72 14.11
CA LEU A 74 20.12 19.43 15.39
C LEU A 74 21.04 20.66 15.27
N PRO A 75 20.60 21.87 15.65
CA PRO A 75 21.46 23.06 15.62
C PRO A 75 22.62 22.85 16.60
N ASN A 76 23.85 23.04 16.11
CA ASN A 76 25.05 22.88 16.91
C ASN A 76 25.07 23.94 18.02
N LYS A 77 24.96 23.52 19.28
CA LYS A 77 25.11 24.37 20.47
C LYS A 77 26.58 24.36 20.89
N ASP A 78 27.44 24.98 20.11
CA ASP A 78 28.81 25.30 20.55
C ASP A 78 29.12 26.75 20.19
N ASN A 79 28.72 27.64 21.09
CA ASN A 79 29.28 28.98 21.23
C ASN A 79 29.48 29.22 22.73
N LYS A 80 30.63 28.80 23.26
CA LYS A 80 31.26 29.44 24.41
C LYS A 80 32.75 29.14 24.46
#